data_AF-A0A2P4YD96-F1
#
_entry.id   AF-A0A2P4YD96-F1
#
_cell.length_a   1.000
_cell.length_b   1.000
_cell.length_c   1.000
_cell.angle_alpha   90.00
_cell.angle_beta   90.00
_cell.angle_gamma   90.00
#
_symmetry.space_group_name_H-M   'P 1'
#
loop_
_entity.id
_entity.type
_entity.pdbx_description
1 polymer ?
#
loop_
_entity_poly.entity_id
_entity_poly.type
_entity_poly.pdbx_seq_one_letter_code
_entity_poly.pdbx_strand_id
1 'polypeptide(L)'
;MWDSFILLQLVSLVAIAMGGPSLEITFPAQHSHWQVSNEDGLLSTLPVYYQTRNFRIPDHGFLLVTGDNIPSDGYRLTSEVNSLFLGEIDPGTQFWTFELRSWNESSVGAEVTLHVEVVVDISDEHSPWRHTLREEEKRKRVFVNPKFSYDQRGSHLSQVLPVCYATTTSGAFDGQKRMWLQIMKGLSDGYHGEFQFEVKTFEQVIPETPVARALKKVNVSLHGLPLEIPRNELSEEEATPDGVIRALLASFYRQFPSAEHDSRHISELDQPALLKLRPPYAARVWKNLVDSLRSPCADGIIVFSNSRRLSDELLVLAARLTGTHAVIMELANLHPTRLDVDMLLAPSHFSLEHYSVARNVRARSRIVLSTGVDTEQFAPSAVPLPKNNSFIIGYVGRLASEKSLGILLAAMKILAPICPQCKLRVIGDGPQKSQLKTIATEWDLLGTTVEFIDGIYNDDSALMDKFREMHVFASPMLTETLGLAVLEAMSGRGNFSRMV
;
A
#
# COMPACT_ATOMS: atom_id res chain seq x y z
N MET A 1 31.74 17.29 -4.47
CA MET A 1 32.59 16.10 -4.28
C MET A 1 31.85 15.05 -3.44
N TRP A 2 30.58 14.82 -3.79
CA TRP A 2 29.73 13.70 -3.38
C TRP A 2 28.94 13.42 -4.66
N ASP A 3 29.60 12.78 -5.62
CA ASP A 3 28.95 12.39 -6.86
C ASP A 3 28.04 11.20 -6.55
N SER A 4 26.78 11.35 -6.93
CA SER A 4 25.70 10.39 -6.75
C SER A 4 26.14 8.99 -7.17
N PHE A 5 26.39 8.11 -6.21
CA PHE A 5 26.59 6.69 -6.47
C PHE A 5 25.24 6.08 -6.83
N ILE A 6 24.94 6.05 -8.12
CA ILE A 6 24.01 5.08 -8.67
C ILE A 6 24.69 3.72 -8.50
N LEU A 7 24.27 2.96 -7.49
CA LEU A 7 24.75 1.61 -7.26
C LEU A 7 24.09 0.66 -8.28
N LEU A 8 24.45 0.81 -9.55
CA LEU A 8 24.16 -0.18 -10.58
C LEU A 8 25.17 -1.32 -10.36
N GLN A 9 24.81 -2.32 -9.53
CA GLN A 9 25.51 -3.60 -9.60
C GLN A 9 25.14 -4.25 -10.94
N LEU A 10 25.94 -3.96 -11.96
CA LEU A 10 26.03 -4.76 -13.18
C LEU A 10 26.46 -6.16 -12.79
N VAL A 11 25.49 -7.06 -12.59
CA VAL A 11 25.75 -8.49 -12.68
C VAL A 11 25.74 -8.83 -14.17
N SER A 12 26.88 -8.60 -14.84
CA SER A 12 27.18 -9.35 -16.06
C SER A 12 27.53 -10.77 -15.64
N LEU A 13 26.52 -11.61 -15.40
CA LEU A 13 26.71 -13.05 -15.31
C LEU A 13 26.92 -13.59 -16.72
N VAL A 14 28.16 -13.49 -17.18
CA VAL A 14 28.64 -14.21 -18.36
C VAL A 14 28.93 -15.63 -17.92
N ALA A 15 27.91 -16.48 -17.88
CA ALA A 15 28.10 -17.93 -17.94
C ALA A 15 28.26 -18.32 -19.41
N ILE A 16 29.51 -18.35 -19.90
CA ILE A 16 29.83 -18.96 -21.19
C ILE A 16 29.65 -20.46 -21.05
N ALA A 17 28.44 -20.94 -21.29
CA ALA A 17 28.21 -22.25 -21.86
C ALA A 17 27.94 -22.01 -23.36
N MET A 18 28.91 -22.36 -24.21
CA MET A 18 28.74 -22.27 -25.65
C MET A 18 27.52 -23.09 -26.08
N GLY A 19 26.44 -22.41 -26.50
CA GLY A 19 25.31 -23.01 -27.21
C GLY A 19 23.95 -23.08 -26.52
N GLY A 20 23.72 -22.39 -25.40
CA GLY A 20 22.38 -22.26 -24.78
C GLY A 20 21.68 -20.92 -25.07
N PRO A 21 20.34 -20.83 -24.95
CA PRO A 21 19.63 -19.55 -25.06
C PRO A 21 20.03 -18.61 -23.91
N SER A 22 20.64 -17.46 -24.21
CA SER A 22 21.08 -16.45 -23.23
C SER A 22 20.23 -15.19 -23.31
N LEU A 23 19.52 -14.80 -22.24
CA LEU A 23 18.81 -13.52 -22.15
C LEU A 23 19.78 -12.44 -21.66
N GLU A 24 20.31 -11.59 -22.56
CA GLU A 24 21.23 -10.51 -22.16
C GLU A 24 20.48 -9.22 -21.84
N ILE A 25 20.39 -8.88 -20.55
CA ILE A 25 19.70 -7.67 -20.10
C ILE A 25 20.56 -6.41 -20.26
N THR A 26 20.45 -5.66 -21.37
CA THR A 26 21.17 -4.39 -21.53
C THR A 26 20.37 -3.17 -21.06
N PHE A 27 20.93 -2.47 -20.06
CA PHE A 27 20.52 -1.11 -19.70
C PHE A 27 21.37 -0.14 -20.50
N PRO A 28 20.80 0.74 -21.35
CA PRO A 28 21.59 1.65 -22.13
C PRO A 28 22.34 2.63 -21.21
N ALA A 29 23.69 2.61 -21.28
CA ALA A 29 24.61 3.32 -20.37
C ALA A 29 24.46 4.85 -20.31
N GLN A 30 23.60 5.44 -21.16
CA GLN A 30 23.34 6.89 -21.23
C GLN A 30 21.85 7.25 -21.40
N HIS A 31 20.93 6.29 -21.20
CA HIS A 31 19.51 6.50 -21.46
C HIS A 31 18.60 5.95 -20.34
N SER A 32 18.97 6.17 -19.08
CA SER A 32 17.97 6.39 -18.04
C SER A 32 17.37 7.79 -18.22
N HIS A 33 16.76 8.09 -19.37
CA HIS A 33 15.94 9.28 -19.49
C HIS A 33 14.59 8.98 -18.85
N TRP A 34 14.48 9.34 -17.57
CA TRP A 34 13.20 9.75 -17.03
C TRP A 34 12.81 11.05 -17.72
N GLN A 35 11.78 11.00 -18.57
CA GLN A 35 11.16 12.22 -19.06
C GLN A 35 9.99 12.51 -18.12
N VAL A 36 10.17 13.47 -17.21
CA VAL A 36 9.06 14.03 -16.46
C VAL A 36 8.24 14.86 -17.46
N SER A 37 7.25 14.24 -18.09
CA SER A 37 6.20 15.01 -18.77
C SER A 37 5.39 15.72 -17.70
N ASN A 38 5.69 16.99 -17.47
CA ASN A 38 4.84 17.87 -16.66
C ASN A 38 3.49 18.16 -17.35
N GLU A 39 3.37 17.89 -18.65
CA GLU A 39 2.17 18.21 -19.44
C GLU A 39 0.99 17.27 -19.10
N ASP A 40 1.27 16.04 -18.64
CA ASP A 40 0.23 15.06 -18.30
C ASP A 40 0.01 14.91 -16.78
N GLY A 41 0.81 15.59 -15.96
CA GLY A 41 0.83 15.52 -14.48
C GLY A 41 1.13 14.12 -13.93
N LEU A 42 1.71 13.25 -14.75
CA LEU A 42 2.13 11.90 -14.42
C LEU A 42 3.64 11.92 -14.16
N LEU A 43 4.02 12.19 -12.91
CA LEU A 43 5.25 11.63 -12.35
C LEU A 43 5.16 10.09 -12.18
N SER A 44 4.13 9.45 -12.75
CA SER A 44 3.65 8.14 -12.31
C SER A 44 4.28 6.95 -13.03
N THR A 45 5.15 7.13 -14.02
CA THR A 45 5.74 5.98 -14.72
C THR A 45 7.22 6.22 -15.00
N LEU A 46 8.09 5.49 -14.32
CA LEU A 46 9.47 5.28 -14.77
C LEU A 46 9.43 4.26 -15.90
N PRO A 47 9.67 4.66 -17.16
CA PRO A 47 9.73 3.71 -18.25
C PRO A 47 11.04 2.92 -18.14
N VAL A 48 10.99 1.71 -17.60
CA VAL A 48 12.15 0.80 -17.68
C VAL A 48 12.08 0.11 -19.03
N TYR A 49 12.96 0.55 -19.92
CA TYR A 49 13.18 -0.06 -21.22
C TYR A 49 14.19 -1.19 -21.09
N TYR A 50 13.84 -2.31 -21.71
CA TYR A 50 14.74 -3.44 -21.81
C TYR A 50 15.03 -3.82 -23.27
N GLN A 51 16.31 -3.91 -23.66
CA GLN A 51 16.75 -4.47 -24.94
C GLN A 51 17.51 -5.78 -24.75
N THR A 52 16.94 -6.87 -25.24
CA THR A 52 17.63 -8.16 -25.37
C THR A 52 18.66 -8.09 -26.50
N ARG A 53 19.84 -8.68 -26.29
CA ARG A 53 20.75 -9.05 -27.38
C ARG A 53 21.01 -10.55 -27.31
N ASN A 54 21.29 -11.16 -28.46
CA ASN A 54 21.73 -12.56 -28.56
C ASN A 54 20.74 -13.62 -28.01
N PHE A 55 19.44 -13.29 -27.93
CA PHE A 55 18.37 -14.21 -27.54
C PHE A 55 17.32 -14.34 -28.65
N ARG A 56 16.75 -15.53 -28.83
CA ARG A 56 15.62 -15.75 -29.74
C ARG A 56 14.51 -16.48 -28.99
N ILE A 57 13.34 -15.85 -28.87
CA ILE A 57 12.13 -16.54 -28.41
C ILE A 57 11.81 -17.58 -29.49
N PRO A 58 11.71 -18.89 -29.16
CA PRO A 58 11.34 -19.90 -30.14
C PRO A 58 10.00 -19.56 -30.79
N ASP A 59 9.80 -19.94 -32.05
CA ASP A 59 8.53 -19.70 -32.76
C ASP A 59 7.34 -20.39 -32.05
N HIS A 60 7.63 -21.38 -31.20
CA HIS A 60 6.68 -22.09 -30.34
C HIS A 60 6.82 -21.73 -28.84
N GLY A 61 7.37 -20.56 -28.52
CA GLY A 61 7.52 -20.09 -27.15
C GLY A 61 7.10 -18.64 -26.93
N PHE A 62 7.20 -18.22 -25.67
CA PHE A 62 6.97 -16.84 -25.23
C PHE A 62 7.86 -16.53 -24.03
N LEU A 63 8.13 -15.24 -23.82
CA LEU A 63 8.75 -14.73 -22.60
C LEU A 63 7.63 -14.33 -21.64
N LEU A 64 7.54 -14.99 -20.50
CA LEU A 64 6.65 -14.62 -19.41
C LEU A 64 7.37 -13.67 -18.46
N VAL A 65 6.79 -12.51 -18.22
CA VAL A 65 7.30 -11.54 -17.26
C VAL A 65 6.32 -11.43 -16.11
N THR A 66 6.79 -11.72 -14.90
CA THR A 66 6.02 -11.59 -13.66
C THR A 66 6.79 -10.74 -12.67
N GLY A 67 6.14 -10.17 -11.67
CA GLY A 67 6.82 -9.37 -10.64
C GLY A 67 6.01 -8.18 -10.19
N ASP A 68 6.71 -7.19 -9.65
CA ASP A 68 6.12 -5.98 -9.09
C ASP A 68 5.43 -5.12 -10.17
N ASN A 69 4.26 -4.55 -9.88
CA ASN A 69 3.48 -3.69 -10.79
C ASN A 69 3.15 -4.31 -12.17
N ILE A 70 3.07 -5.64 -12.25
CA ILE A 70 2.61 -6.39 -13.43
C ILE A 70 1.34 -7.18 -13.04
N PRO A 71 0.37 -7.39 -13.97
CA PRO A 71 -0.74 -8.31 -13.74
C PRO A 71 -0.30 -9.68 -13.22
N SER A 72 -1.15 -10.32 -12.40
CA SER A 72 -0.81 -11.59 -11.74
C SER A 72 -0.53 -12.74 -12.73
N ASP A 73 -1.10 -12.67 -13.93
CA ASP A 73 -0.88 -13.60 -15.03
C ASP A 73 0.34 -13.25 -15.90
N GLY A 74 1.00 -12.14 -15.60
CA GLY A 74 2.22 -11.66 -16.25
C GLY A 74 2.00 -11.08 -17.64
N TYR A 75 3.03 -10.44 -18.18
CA TYR A 75 3.08 -10.11 -19.60
C TYR A 75 3.65 -11.28 -20.41
N ARG A 76 3.03 -11.60 -21.54
CA ARG A 76 3.51 -12.62 -22.48
C ARG A 76 4.01 -11.94 -23.74
N LEU A 77 5.30 -12.05 -24.01
CA LEU A 77 5.96 -11.45 -25.18
C LEU A 77 6.36 -12.54 -26.17
N THR A 78 6.16 -12.29 -27.46
CA THR A 78 6.47 -13.23 -28.56
C THR A 78 7.66 -12.75 -29.40
N SER A 79 8.07 -13.54 -30.39
CA SER A 79 9.34 -13.44 -31.14
C SER A 79 9.62 -12.14 -31.89
N GLU A 80 8.66 -11.20 -31.97
CA GLU A 80 8.83 -9.91 -32.65
C GLU A 80 9.14 -8.74 -31.69
N VAL A 81 9.18 -8.99 -30.37
CA VAL A 81 9.38 -7.93 -29.37
C VAL A 81 10.87 -7.70 -29.09
N ASN A 82 11.39 -6.55 -29.54
CA ASN A 82 12.75 -6.08 -29.24
C ASN A 82 12.82 -5.15 -28.02
N SER A 83 11.69 -4.91 -27.35
CA SER A 83 11.60 -4.01 -26.21
C SER A 83 10.39 -4.26 -25.31
N LEU A 84 10.61 -4.25 -23.99
CA LEU A 84 9.54 -4.24 -22.97
C LEU A 84 9.50 -2.88 -22.27
N PHE A 85 8.29 -2.42 -21.96
CA PHE A 85 8.04 -1.26 -21.11
C PHE A 85 7.48 -1.74 -19.78
N LEU A 86 8.19 -1.45 -18.69
CA LEU A 86 7.65 -1.55 -17.33
C LEU A 86 7.38 -0.14 -16.84
N GLY A 87 6.15 0.13 -16.40
CA GLY A 87 5.69 1.42 -15.91
C GLY A 87 5.06 1.31 -14.53
N GLU A 88 4.54 2.43 -14.02
CA GLU A 88 3.88 2.50 -12.70
C GLU A 88 4.78 2.06 -11.54
N ILE A 89 6.09 2.25 -11.68
CA ILE A 89 7.08 1.82 -10.71
C ILE A 89 7.25 2.89 -9.63
N ASP A 90 6.82 2.55 -8.42
CA ASP A 90 7.07 3.36 -7.22
C ASP A 90 8.54 3.27 -6.77
N PRO A 91 9.07 4.31 -6.08
CA PRO A 91 10.35 4.22 -5.39
C PRO A 91 10.42 3.00 -4.48
N GLY A 92 11.53 2.27 -4.51
CA GLY A 92 11.61 0.98 -3.84
C GLY A 92 12.55 -0.03 -4.47
N THR A 93 12.64 -1.17 -3.79
CA THR A 93 13.28 -2.39 -4.29
C THR A 93 12.27 -3.11 -5.18
N GLN A 94 12.58 -3.33 -6.44
CA GLN A 94 11.67 -3.93 -7.42
C GLN A 94 12.24 -5.24 -7.97
N PHE A 95 11.39 -6.25 -8.15
CA PHE A 95 11.73 -7.55 -8.71
C PHE A 95 10.84 -7.90 -9.91
N TRP A 96 11.47 -8.38 -10.98
CA TRP A 96 10.79 -9.00 -12.11
C TRP A 96 11.46 -10.30 -12.50
N THR A 97 10.67 -11.36 -12.67
CA THR A 97 11.13 -12.65 -13.14
C THR A 97 10.75 -12.81 -14.61
N PHE A 98 11.76 -13.11 -15.43
CA PHE A 98 11.65 -13.33 -16.86
C PHE A 98 11.87 -14.82 -17.13
N GLU A 99 10.85 -15.50 -17.63
CA GLU A 99 10.89 -16.92 -17.92
C GLU A 99 10.67 -17.17 -19.41
N LEU A 100 11.61 -17.86 -20.06
CA LEU A 100 11.38 -18.40 -21.39
C LEU A 100 10.56 -19.69 -21.28
N ARG A 101 9.37 -19.70 -21.87
CA ARG A 101 8.46 -20.85 -21.85
C ARG A 101 8.11 -21.31 -23.27
N SER A 102 7.78 -22.60 -23.39
CA SER A 102 7.18 -23.19 -24.60
C SER A 102 5.66 -23.19 -24.47
N TRP A 103 4.91 -23.06 -25.57
CA TRP A 103 3.44 -23.18 -25.54
C TRP A 103 2.97 -24.60 -25.19
N ASN A 104 3.79 -25.60 -25.52
CA ASN A 104 3.41 -27.01 -25.44
C ASN A 104 4.05 -27.77 -24.26
N GLU A 105 4.97 -27.14 -23.54
CA GLU A 105 5.67 -27.76 -22.42
C GLU A 105 5.52 -26.89 -21.17
N SER A 106 5.28 -27.53 -20.03
CA SER A 106 5.19 -26.84 -18.74
C SER A 106 6.56 -26.41 -18.19
N SER A 107 7.67 -26.82 -18.82
CA SER A 107 9.04 -26.53 -18.40
C SER A 107 9.47 -25.10 -18.74
N VAL A 108 10.15 -24.46 -17.79
CA VAL A 108 10.86 -23.20 -18.00
C VAL A 108 12.20 -23.51 -18.66
N GLY A 109 12.43 -22.97 -19.85
CA GLY A 109 13.65 -23.19 -20.62
C GLY A 109 14.83 -22.35 -20.14
N ALA A 110 14.55 -21.14 -19.63
CA ALA A 110 15.52 -20.27 -18.97
C ALA A 110 14.76 -19.28 -18.07
N GLU A 111 15.37 -18.88 -16.96
CA GLU A 111 14.82 -17.90 -16.02
C GLU A 111 15.90 -16.90 -15.62
N VAL A 112 15.53 -15.63 -15.51
CA VAL A 112 16.36 -14.61 -14.87
C VAL A 112 15.48 -13.67 -14.04
N THR A 113 15.98 -13.28 -12.87
CA THR A 113 15.35 -12.26 -12.03
C THR A 113 16.09 -10.94 -12.19
N LEU A 114 15.36 -9.90 -12.54
CA LEU A 114 15.83 -8.53 -12.55
C LEU A 114 15.52 -7.88 -11.19
N HIS A 115 16.56 -7.32 -10.57
CA HIS A 115 16.47 -6.51 -9.37
C HIS A 115 16.80 -5.05 -9.73
N VAL A 116 15.88 -4.13 -9.45
CA VAL A 116 16.08 -2.69 -9.65
C VAL A 116 15.80 -1.95 -8.34
N GLU A 117 16.70 -1.04 -7.98
CA GLU A 117 16.45 -0.08 -6.91
C GLU A 117 16.07 1.27 -7.51
N VAL A 118 14.86 1.72 -7.22
CA VAL A 118 14.39 3.06 -7.60
C VAL A 118 14.61 3.99 -6.42
N VAL A 119 15.59 4.88 -6.57
CA VAL A 119 15.98 5.86 -5.55
C VAL A 119 15.54 7.26 -5.96
N VAL A 120 15.01 8.01 -5.01
CA VAL A 120 14.63 9.41 -5.16
C VAL A 120 15.81 10.28 -4.73
N ASP A 121 16.20 11.22 -5.59
CA ASP A 121 17.17 12.25 -5.22
C ASP A 121 16.53 13.24 -4.25
N ILE A 122 16.91 13.13 -2.98
CA ILE A 122 16.43 14.03 -1.90
C ILE A 122 17.06 15.42 -1.96
N SER A 123 18.16 15.58 -2.71
CA SER A 123 18.83 16.88 -2.86
C SER A 123 18.07 17.81 -3.81
N ASP A 124 17.25 17.26 -4.70
CA ASP A 124 16.40 18.03 -5.59
C ASP A 124 15.28 18.73 -4.81
N GLU A 125 15.33 20.05 -4.76
CA GLU A 125 14.33 20.91 -4.13
C GLU A 125 12.98 20.90 -4.85
N HIS A 126 12.97 20.54 -6.13
CA HIS A 126 11.75 20.44 -6.94
C HIS A 126 11.17 19.03 -6.94
N SER A 127 11.82 18.09 -6.23
CA SER A 127 11.35 16.72 -6.16
C SER A 127 9.93 16.69 -5.56
N PRO A 128 8.96 16.06 -6.24
CA PRO A 128 7.59 15.91 -5.74
C PRO A 128 7.51 15.03 -4.48
N TRP A 129 8.57 14.29 -4.21
CA TRP A 129 8.74 13.42 -3.05
C TRP A 129 9.35 14.15 -1.86
N ARG A 130 9.77 15.41 -2.03
CA ARG A 130 10.31 16.24 -0.97
C ARG A 130 9.21 17.11 -0.38
N HIS A 131 9.10 17.09 0.95
CA HIS A 131 8.22 18.00 1.67
C HIS A 131 8.97 18.65 2.82
N THR A 132 8.91 19.98 2.86
CA THR A 132 9.50 20.78 3.93
C THR A 132 8.39 21.30 4.82
N LEU A 133 8.39 20.89 6.08
CA LEU A 133 7.39 21.34 7.06
C LEU A 133 7.45 22.85 7.22
N ARG A 134 6.30 23.50 7.02
CA ARG A 134 6.06 24.92 7.26
C ARG A 134 6.01 25.18 8.78
N GLU A 135 6.26 26.42 9.19
CA GLU A 135 6.32 26.77 10.63
C GLU A 135 4.99 26.53 11.36
N GLU A 136 3.87 26.73 10.69
CA GLU A 136 2.54 26.41 11.20
C GLU A 136 2.29 24.92 11.37
N GLU A 137 2.90 24.07 10.54
CA GLU A 137 2.77 22.61 10.58
C GLU A 137 3.58 22.00 11.73
N LYS A 138 4.64 22.68 12.17
CA LYS A 138 5.43 22.30 13.34
C LYS A 138 4.70 22.52 14.66
N ARG A 139 3.58 23.27 14.65
CA ARG A 139 2.80 23.54 15.86
C ARG A 139 2.05 22.29 16.30
N LYS A 140 2.24 21.89 17.56
CA LYS A 140 1.52 20.77 18.15
C LYS A 140 0.02 21.05 18.13
N ARG A 141 -0.74 20.21 17.43
CA ARG A 141 -2.21 20.22 17.47
C ARG A 141 -2.65 19.27 18.58
N VAL A 142 -3.31 19.79 19.59
CA VAL A 142 -3.92 18.99 20.64
C VAL A 142 -5.40 18.86 20.32
N PHE A 143 -5.83 17.65 19.98
CA PHE A 143 -7.25 17.34 19.89
C PHE A 143 -7.76 17.12 21.31
N VAL A 144 -8.51 18.10 21.81
CA VAL A 144 -9.23 17.94 23.06
C VAL A 144 -10.57 17.33 22.71
N ASN A 145 -10.87 16.16 23.28
CA ASN A 145 -12.21 15.62 23.27
C ASN A 145 -13.03 16.34 24.36
N PRO A 146 -13.92 17.29 24.02
CA PRO A 146 -14.73 17.92 25.04
C PRO A 146 -15.67 16.85 25.61
N LYS A 147 -15.57 16.56 26.91
CA LYS A 147 -16.64 15.85 27.61
C LYS A 147 -17.85 16.76 27.54
N PHE A 148 -18.83 16.44 26.69
CA PHE A 148 -20.10 17.14 26.70
C PHE A 148 -20.75 16.90 28.06
N SER A 149 -20.70 17.91 28.94
CA SER A 149 -21.49 17.93 30.16
C SER A 149 -22.94 17.98 29.72
N TYR A 150 -23.67 16.88 29.89
CA TYR A 150 -25.12 16.83 29.71
C TYR A 150 -25.76 17.95 30.54
N ASP A 151 -26.19 19.02 29.89
CA ASP A 151 -26.97 20.06 30.52
C ASP A 151 -28.37 19.48 30.80
N GLN A 152 -28.85 19.60 32.05
CA GLN A 152 -30.11 18.98 32.53
C GLN A 152 -31.38 19.66 31.96
N ARG A 153 -31.32 20.24 30.77
CA ARG A 153 -32.47 20.84 30.10
C ARG A 153 -32.81 20.01 28.88
N GLY A 154 -33.80 19.14 29.08
CA GLY A 154 -34.28 18.21 28.08
C GLY A 154 -34.56 18.85 26.73
N SER A 155 -33.76 18.46 25.74
CA SER A 155 -34.23 18.25 24.38
C SER A 155 -33.47 17.04 23.82
N HIS A 156 -34.18 15.93 23.73
CA HIS A 156 -33.74 14.69 23.10
C HIS A 156 -33.19 14.95 21.70
N LEU A 157 -32.01 14.38 21.43
CA LEU A 157 -31.71 13.52 20.28
C LEU A 157 -30.34 12.89 20.55
N SER A 158 -30.29 11.86 21.39
CA SER A 158 -29.17 10.92 21.43
C SER A 158 -29.23 10.07 20.16
N GLN A 159 -28.93 10.70 19.01
CA GLN A 159 -28.80 9.97 17.75
C GLN A 159 -27.49 9.19 17.82
N VAL A 160 -27.62 7.88 17.89
CA VAL A 160 -26.50 6.97 17.64
C VAL A 160 -26.02 7.26 16.22
N LEU A 161 -24.75 7.61 16.04
CA LEU A 161 -24.16 7.84 14.74
C LEU A 161 -23.70 6.51 14.13
N PRO A 162 -24.29 6.05 13.01
CA PRO A 162 -23.77 4.90 12.29
C PRO A 162 -22.43 5.24 11.63
N VAL A 163 -21.43 4.39 11.83
CA VAL A 163 -20.10 4.51 11.23
C VAL A 163 -19.80 3.22 10.47
N CYS A 164 -19.83 3.30 9.15
CA CYS A 164 -19.51 2.18 8.29
C CYS A 164 -18.07 2.29 7.79
N TYR A 165 -17.21 1.39 8.26
CA TYR A 165 -15.84 1.29 7.77
C TYR A 165 -15.77 0.30 6.60
N ALA A 166 -15.38 0.75 5.41
CA ALA A 166 -15.21 -0.09 4.24
C ALA A 166 -13.72 -0.43 4.03
N THR A 167 -13.44 -1.73 3.89
CA THR A 167 -12.10 -2.27 3.60
C THR A 167 -12.14 -3.08 2.31
N THR A 168 -11.07 -3.04 1.53
CA THR A 168 -10.98 -3.84 0.29
C THR A 168 -10.60 -5.29 0.54
N THR A 169 -9.89 -5.57 1.64
CA THR A 169 -9.44 -6.92 2.00
C THR A 169 -10.07 -7.39 3.31
N SER A 170 -10.52 -8.63 3.33
CA SER A 170 -11.18 -9.29 4.47
C SER A 170 -10.24 -10.24 5.23
N GLY A 171 -9.24 -10.81 4.54
CA GLY A 171 -8.34 -11.82 5.10
C GLY A 171 -7.10 -11.30 5.83
N ALA A 172 -6.50 -10.20 5.34
CA ALA A 172 -5.25 -9.67 5.90
C ALA A 172 -5.50 -8.81 7.15
N PHE A 173 -4.82 -9.09 8.26
CA PHE A 173 -4.87 -8.29 9.49
C PHE A 173 -3.63 -7.39 9.58
N ASP A 174 -3.70 -6.23 8.93
CA ASP A 174 -2.61 -5.25 8.87
C ASP A 174 -2.73 -4.19 9.99
N GLY A 175 -1.71 -3.32 10.08
CA GLY A 175 -1.66 -2.25 11.07
C GLY A 175 -2.82 -1.25 10.95
N GLN A 176 -3.36 -1.04 9.75
CA GLN A 176 -4.49 -0.15 9.54
C GLN A 176 -5.78 -0.74 10.11
N LYS A 177 -6.07 -2.02 9.86
CA LYS A 177 -7.23 -2.68 10.47
C LYS A 177 -7.11 -2.75 11.99
N ARG A 178 -5.88 -2.97 12.49
CA ARG A 178 -5.58 -2.90 13.93
C ARG A 178 -5.91 -1.53 14.52
N MET A 179 -5.51 -0.45 13.85
CA MET A 179 -5.84 0.93 14.25
C MET A 179 -7.35 1.15 14.30
N TRP A 180 -8.08 0.77 13.24
CA TRP A 180 -9.54 0.95 13.21
C TRP A 180 -10.25 0.15 14.30
N LEU A 181 -9.78 -1.06 14.63
CA LEU A 181 -10.29 -1.83 15.77
C LEU A 181 -10.05 -1.11 17.11
N GLN A 182 -8.89 -0.48 17.30
CA GLN A 182 -8.61 0.32 18.49
C GLN A 182 -9.52 1.54 18.58
N ILE A 183 -9.76 2.23 17.45
CA ILE A 183 -10.69 3.36 17.37
C ILE A 183 -12.12 2.90 17.72
N MET A 184 -12.61 1.84 17.09
CA MET A 184 -13.94 1.28 17.35
C MET A 184 -14.10 0.90 18.82
N LYS A 185 -13.10 0.24 19.41
CA LYS A 185 -13.10 -0.12 20.83
C LYS A 185 -13.12 1.12 21.72
N GLY A 186 -12.20 2.06 21.50
CA GLY A 186 -12.08 3.26 22.33
C GLY A 186 -13.33 4.15 22.29
N LEU A 187 -13.95 4.29 21.11
CA LEU A 187 -15.20 5.03 20.96
C LEU A 187 -16.40 4.30 21.55
N SER A 188 -16.46 2.97 21.43
CA SER A 188 -17.54 2.16 22.03
C SER A 188 -17.49 2.17 23.57
N ASP A 189 -16.29 2.05 24.15
CA ASP A 189 -16.07 2.02 25.59
C ASP A 189 -16.25 3.41 26.23
N GLY A 190 -15.79 4.47 25.54
CA GLY A 190 -15.73 5.83 26.09
C GLY A 190 -17.02 6.64 25.98
N TYR A 191 -17.93 6.30 25.06
CA TYR A 191 -19.09 7.13 24.70
C TYR A 191 -20.44 6.40 24.78
N HIS A 192 -20.51 5.27 25.50
CA HIS A 192 -21.76 4.59 25.89
C HIS A 192 -22.89 4.58 24.84
N GLY A 193 -22.59 4.12 23.62
CA GLY A 193 -23.60 3.95 22.58
C GLY A 193 -23.85 5.14 21.66
N GLU A 194 -23.01 6.20 21.69
CA GLU A 194 -23.08 7.29 20.71
C GLU A 194 -22.68 6.87 19.28
N PHE A 195 -21.92 5.78 19.13
CA PHE A 195 -21.46 5.27 17.83
C PHE A 195 -21.94 3.83 17.61
N GLN A 196 -22.41 3.54 16.40
CA GLN A 196 -22.70 2.18 15.94
C GLN A 196 -21.79 1.84 14.78
N PHE A 197 -20.84 0.93 14.99
CA PHE A 197 -19.89 0.53 13.96
C PHE A 197 -20.36 -0.68 13.16
N GLU A 198 -20.10 -0.64 11.85
CA GLU A 198 -20.20 -1.79 10.95
C GLU A 198 -19.03 -1.80 9.98
N VAL A 199 -18.53 -2.99 9.61
CA VAL A 199 -17.48 -3.14 8.61
C VAL A 199 -18.03 -3.75 7.33
N LYS A 200 -17.70 -3.14 6.20
CA LYS A 200 -18.07 -3.59 4.85
C LYS A 200 -16.81 -4.02 4.09
N THR A 201 -16.90 -5.06 3.25
CA THR A 201 -15.78 -5.54 2.43
C THR A 201 -16.18 -5.94 1.02
N PHE A 202 -15.38 -5.63 0.01
CA PHE A 202 -15.61 -6.10 -1.37
C PHE A 202 -15.29 -7.58 -1.58
N GLU A 203 -14.48 -8.18 -0.70
CA GLU A 203 -14.21 -9.61 -0.70
C GLU A 203 -15.31 -10.43 -0.01
N GLN A 204 -15.38 -11.73 -0.32
CA GLN A 204 -16.23 -12.67 0.40
C GLN A 204 -15.82 -12.75 1.88
N VAL A 205 -16.81 -12.66 2.77
CA VAL A 205 -16.57 -12.74 4.21
C VAL A 205 -16.27 -14.17 4.62
N ILE A 206 -15.07 -14.37 5.16
CA ILE A 206 -14.66 -15.64 5.76
C ILE A 206 -14.68 -15.49 7.29
N PRO A 207 -15.63 -16.14 8.01
CA PRO A 207 -15.86 -15.91 9.44
C PRO A 207 -14.66 -16.18 10.36
N GLU A 208 -13.76 -17.08 9.97
CA GLU A 208 -12.62 -17.52 10.80
C GLU A 208 -11.34 -16.69 10.59
N THR A 209 -11.39 -15.69 9.71
CA THR A 209 -10.26 -14.78 9.50
C THR A 209 -9.90 -14.03 10.78
N PRO A 210 -8.61 -13.66 10.97
CA PRO A 210 -8.20 -12.88 12.15
C PRO A 210 -8.99 -11.57 12.31
N VAL A 211 -9.31 -10.88 11.20
CA VAL A 211 -10.12 -9.65 11.18
C VAL A 211 -11.54 -9.92 11.68
N ALA A 212 -12.23 -10.92 11.13
CA ALA A 212 -13.60 -11.26 11.55
C ALA A 212 -13.67 -11.65 13.03
N ARG A 213 -12.70 -12.44 13.52
CA ARG A 213 -12.60 -12.81 14.94
C ARG A 213 -12.34 -11.60 15.83
N ALA A 214 -11.55 -10.63 15.39
CA ALA A 214 -11.28 -9.42 16.16
C ALA A 214 -12.50 -8.48 16.22
N LEU A 215 -13.21 -8.29 15.11
CA LEU A 215 -14.44 -7.49 15.05
C LEU A 215 -15.54 -8.09 15.94
N LYS A 216 -15.70 -9.42 15.93
CA LYS A 216 -16.65 -10.12 16.80
C LYS A 216 -16.39 -9.86 18.29
N LYS A 217 -15.13 -9.74 18.70
CA LYS A 217 -14.76 -9.45 20.11
C LYS A 217 -15.19 -8.06 20.57
N VAL A 218 -15.36 -7.11 19.65
CA VAL A 218 -15.83 -5.74 19.93
C VAL A 218 -17.27 -5.52 19.50
N ASN A 219 -18.03 -6.60 19.26
CA ASN A 219 -19.43 -6.56 18.83
C ASN A 219 -19.68 -5.75 17.54
N VAL A 220 -18.73 -5.77 16.61
CA VAL A 220 -18.85 -5.16 15.28
C VAL A 220 -19.05 -6.24 14.23
N SER A 221 -20.03 -6.05 13.36
CA SER A 221 -20.32 -6.99 12.27
C SER A 221 -19.47 -6.71 11.02
N LEU A 222 -19.17 -7.78 10.27
CA LEU A 222 -18.46 -7.73 9.00
C LEU A 222 -19.39 -8.25 7.89
N HIS A 223 -19.67 -7.42 6.90
CA HIS A 223 -20.56 -7.74 5.79
C HIS A 223 -19.88 -7.57 4.43
N GLY A 224 -20.18 -8.49 3.51
CA GLY A 224 -19.72 -8.40 2.13
C GLY A 224 -20.54 -7.40 1.32
N LEU A 225 -19.88 -6.66 0.44
CA LEU A 225 -20.48 -5.85 -0.59
C LEU A 225 -20.68 -6.72 -1.84
N PRO A 226 -21.92 -6.87 -2.32
CA PRO A 226 -22.24 -7.82 -3.39
C PRO A 226 -21.72 -7.33 -4.75
N LEU A 227 -20.67 -8.00 -5.27
CA LEU A 227 -20.12 -7.78 -6.62
C LEU A 227 -20.14 -9.04 -7.49
N GLU A 228 -20.98 -10.02 -7.17
CA GLU A 228 -21.01 -11.29 -7.88
C GLU A 228 -21.68 -11.15 -9.26
N ILE A 229 -20.91 -11.43 -10.32
CA ILE A 229 -21.37 -11.43 -11.70
C ILE A 229 -21.04 -12.80 -12.32
N PRO A 230 -22.05 -13.53 -12.83
CA PRO A 230 -21.83 -14.75 -13.59
C PRO A 230 -20.88 -14.53 -14.78
N ARG A 231 -19.87 -15.41 -14.94
CA ARG A 231 -18.86 -15.30 -16.00
C ARG A 231 -19.46 -15.22 -17.42
N ASN A 232 -20.60 -15.88 -17.65
CA ASN A 232 -21.31 -15.86 -18.92
C ASN A 232 -22.02 -14.53 -19.24
N GLU A 233 -22.14 -13.62 -18.27
CA GLU A 233 -22.65 -12.26 -18.48
C GLU A 233 -21.52 -11.27 -18.82
N LEU A 234 -20.25 -11.69 -18.76
CA LEU A 234 -19.07 -10.87 -18.99
C LEU A 234 -18.39 -11.23 -20.32
N SER A 235 -17.85 -10.24 -21.01
CA SER A 235 -16.88 -10.48 -22.10
C SER A 235 -15.54 -10.98 -21.54
N GLU A 236 -14.67 -11.52 -22.40
CA GLU A 236 -13.32 -11.92 -21.97
C GLU A 236 -12.51 -10.74 -21.43
N GLU A 237 -12.68 -9.54 -22.00
CA GLU A 237 -12.02 -8.31 -21.53
C GLU A 237 -12.55 -7.88 -20.15
N GLU A 238 -13.87 -7.96 -19.96
CA GLU A 238 -14.51 -7.60 -18.70
C GLU A 238 -14.16 -8.57 -17.59
N ALA A 239 -13.89 -9.84 -17.91
CA ALA A 239 -13.78 -10.89 -16.92
C ALA A 239 -12.37 -11.02 -16.31
N THR A 240 -11.80 -9.86 -15.99
CA THR A 240 -10.61 -9.63 -15.18
C THR A 240 -11.00 -8.81 -13.93
N PRO A 241 -10.23 -8.86 -12.83
CA PRO A 241 -10.57 -8.11 -11.61
C PRO A 241 -10.82 -6.61 -11.85
N ASP A 242 -9.99 -5.97 -12.69
CA ASP A 242 -10.15 -4.56 -13.03
C ASP A 242 -11.14 -4.32 -14.17
N GLY A 243 -11.25 -5.26 -15.12
CA GLY A 243 -12.17 -5.18 -16.25
C GLY A 243 -13.62 -5.05 -15.81
N VAL A 244 -14.04 -5.82 -14.81
CA VAL A 244 -15.40 -5.77 -14.27
C VAL A 244 -15.70 -4.39 -13.69
N ILE A 245 -14.79 -3.85 -12.86
CA ILE A 245 -15.01 -2.54 -12.23
C ILE A 245 -15.04 -1.43 -13.27
N ARG A 246 -14.15 -1.48 -14.28
CA ARG A 246 -14.17 -0.54 -15.42
C ARG A 246 -15.50 -0.59 -16.17
N ALA A 247 -16.04 -1.78 -16.42
CA ALA A 247 -17.33 -1.94 -17.10
C ALA A 247 -18.50 -1.38 -16.27
N LEU A 248 -18.49 -1.61 -14.94
CA LEU A 248 -19.47 -1.04 -14.02
C LEU A 248 -19.43 0.49 -13.99
N LEU A 249 -18.23 1.09 -13.91
CA LEU A 249 -18.03 2.54 -13.94
C LEU A 249 -18.43 3.13 -15.29
N ALA A 250 -18.03 2.52 -16.41
CA ALA A 250 -18.40 2.98 -17.75
C ALA A 250 -19.93 2.94 -17.97
N SER A 251 -20.60 1.88 -17.50
CA SER A 251 -22.06 1.81 -17.49
C SER A 251 -22.68 2.94 -16.67
N PHE A 252 -22.13 3.20 -15.48
CA PHE A 252 -22.58 4.26 -14.59
C PHE A 252 -22.45 5.64 -15.22
N TYR A 253 -21.28 5.99 -15.77
CA TYR A 253 -21.02 7.30 -16.35
C TYR A 253 -21.79 7.58 -17.63
N ARG A 254 -22.19 6.55 -18.40
CA ARG A 254 -23.16 6.73 -19.49
C ARG A 254 -24.52 7.24 -19.00
N GLN A 255 -24.93 6.82 -17.80
CA GLN A 255 -26.20 7.24 -17.20
C GLN A 255 -26.06 8.53 -16.38
N PHE A 256 -24.88 8.78 -15.80
CA PHE A 256 -24.56 9.96 -14.98
C PHE A 256 -23.25 10.64 -15.45
N PRO A 257 -23.23 11.29 -16.62
CA PRO A 257 -21.97 11.83 -17.18
C PRO A 257 -21.30 12.89 -16.30
N SER A 258 -22.10 13.65 -15.54
CA SER A 258 -21.58 14.67 -14.62
C SER A 258 -20.83 14.07 -13.42
N ALA A 259 -21.14 12.82 -13.04
CA ALA A 259 -20.52 12.13 -11.91
C ALA A 259 -19.06 11.70 -12.19
N GLU A 260 -18.69 11.52 -13.47
CA GLU A 260 -17.32 11.17 -13.88
C GLU A 260 -16.30 12.24 -13.47
N HIS A 261 -16.74 13.50 -13.45
CA HIS A 261 -15.88 14.65 -13.15
C HIS A 261 -16.08 15.17 -11.72
N ASP A 262 -17.25 14.92 -11.14
CA ASP A 262 -17.63 15.34 -9.80
C ASP A 262 -18.79 14.47 -9.27
N SER A 263 -18.45 13.50 -8.43
CA SER A 263 -19.40 12.56 -7.81
C SER A 263 -20.39 13.23 -6.85
N ARG A 264 -20.23 14.53 -6.54
CA ARG A 264 -21.17 15.28 -5.68
C ARG A 264 -22.43 15.74 -6.44
N HIS A 265 -22.50 15.52 -7.75
CA HIS A 265 -23.68 15.80 -8.57
C HIS A 265 -24.76 14.70 -8.51
N ILE A 266 -24.47 13.57 -7.86
CA ILE A 266 -25.45 12.50 -7.62
C ILE A 266 -25.84 12.44 -6.15
N SER A 267 -27.03 11.94 -5.89
CA SER A 267 -27.65 11.84 -4.58
C SER A 267 -28.56 10.62 -4.48
N GLU A 268 -29.16 10.40 -3.30
CA GLU A 268 -30.18 9.37 -3.12
C GLU A 268 -31.37 9.48 -4.09
N LEU A 269 -31.67 10.69 -4.59
CA LEU A 269 -32.77 10.93 -5.53
C LEU A 269 -32.52 10.30 -6.91
N ASP A 270 -31.26 9.99 -7.22
CA ASP A 270 -30.83 9.44 -8.51
C ASP A 270 -30.91 7.91 -8.56
N GLN A 271 -31.10 7.24 -7.42
CA GLN A 271 -31.18 5.78 -7.35
C GLN A 271 -32.17 5.13 -8.34
N PRO A 272 -33.38 5.68 -8.59
CA PRO A 272 -34.29 5.06 -9.56
C PRO A 272 -33.72 4.96 -10.98
N ALA A 273 -32.75 5.82 -11.34
CA ALA A 273 -32.10 5.78 -12.63
C ALA A 273 -31.08 4.63 -12.77
N LEU A 274 -30.66 3.97 -11.68
CA LEU A 274 -29.80 2.78 -11.72
C LEU A 274 -30.43 1.63 -12.53
N LEU A 275 -31.77 1.55 -12.56
CA LEU A 275 -32.50 0.54 -13.32
C LEU A 275 -32.33 0.68 -14.84
N LYS A 276 -31.84 1.84 -15.30
CA LYS A 276 -31.60 2.12 -16.73
C LYS A 276 -30.20 1.73 -17.20
N LEU A 277 -29.31 1.35 -16.28
CA LEU A 277 -27.94 0.96 -16.59
C LEU A 277 -27.89 -0.25 -17.53
N ARG A 278 -26.90 -0.24 -18.44
CA ARG A 278 -26.67 -1.28 -19.42
C ARG A 278 -25.20 -1.69 -19.43
N PRO A 279 -24.88 -3.00 -19.47
CA PRO A 279 -25.80 -4.15 -19.58
C PRO A 279 -26.61 -4.44 -18.29
N PRO A 280 -27.66 -5.30 -18.33
CA PRO A 280 -28.55 -5.55 -17.19
C PRO A 280 -27.86 -5.98 -15.89
N TYR A 281 -26.73 -6.69 -15.98
CA TYR A 281 -25.95 -7.06 -14.81
C TYR A 281 -25.47 -5.81 -14.05
N ALA A 282 -25.12 -4.73 -14.75
CA ALA A 282 -24.62 -3.51 -14.12
C ALA A 282 -25.71 -2.85 -13.25
N ALA A 283 -26.95 -2.77 -13.76
CA ALA A 283 -28.09 -2.28 -12.99
C ALA A 283 -28.32 -3.09 -11.71
N ARG A 284 -28.21 -4.43 -11.80
CA ARG A 284 -28.35 -5.35 -10.67
C ARG A 284 -27.25 -5.16 -9.63
N VAL A 285 -25.99 -5.11 -10.07
CA VAL A 285 -24.82 -4.95 -9.18
C VAL A 285 -24.87 -3.61 -8.47
N TRP A 286 -25.08 -2.50 -9.19
CA TRP A 286 -25.17 -1.17 -8.58
C TRP A 286 -26.31 -1.08 -7.57
N LYS A 287 -27.49 -1.62 -7.88
CA LYS A 287 -28.61 -1.66 -6.94
C LYS A 287 -28.25 -2.43 -5.68
N ASN A 288 -27.70 -3.64 -5.81
CA ASN A 288 -27.33 -4.47 -4.67
C ASN A 288 -26.24 -3.81 -3.80
N LEU A 289 -25.27 -3.14 -4.43
CA LEU A 289 -24.21 -2.41 -3.75
C LEU A 289 -24.78 -1.26 -2.90
N VAL A 290 -25.65 -0.43 -3.50
CA VAL A 290 -26.31 0.69 -2.81
C VAL A 290 -27.23 0.19 -1.69
N ASP A 291 -28.02 -0.85 -1.94
CA ASP A 291 -28.93 -1.43 -0.94
C ASP A 291 -28.15 -2.01 0.26
N SER A 292 -26.99 -2.65 0.01
CA SER A 292 -26.12 -3.19 1.07
C SER A 292 -25.47 -2.10 1.93
N LEU A 293 -25.17 -0.94 1.35
CA LEU A 293 -24.63 0.21 2.08
C LEU A 293 -25.71 0.99 2.83
N ARG A 294 -26.98 0.97 2.41
CA ARG A 294 -28.04 1.81 3.02
C ARG A 294 -28.24 1.52 4.51
N SER A 295 -28.29 0.25 4.91
CA SER A 295 -28.44 -0.12 6.31
C SER A 295 -27.10 -0.53 6.91
N PRO A 296 -26.60 0.13 7.98
CA PRO A 296 -27.12 1.31 8.68
C PRO A 296 -26.52 2.64 8.18
N CYS A 297 -25.79 2.66 7.05
CA CYS A 297 -24.93 3.79 6.69
C CYS A 297 -25.66 5.01 6.07
N ALA A 298 -26.93 4.89 5.71
CA ALA A 298 -27.70 5.97 5.06
C ALA A 298 -27.73 7.25 5.88
N ASP A 299 -27.94 7.16 7.19
CA ASP A 299 -27.96 8.33 8.07
C ASP A 299 -26.66 8.50 8.86
N GLY A 300 -25.58 7.86 8.42
CA GLY A 300 -24.30 7.84 9.11
C GLY A 300 -23.16 8.47 8.32
N ILE A 301 -21.96 8.00 8.63
CA ILE A 301 -20.75 8.27 7.85
C ILE A 301 -20.18 6.98 7.28
N ILE A 302 -19.65 7.06 6.06
CA ILE A 302 -18.86 5.98 5.46
C ILE A 302 -17.40 6.42 5.52
N VAL A 303 -16.57 5.59 6.12
CA VAL A 303 -15.13 5.78 6.17
C VAL A 303 -14.45 4.66 5.42
N PHE A 304 -13.46 4.96 4.60
CA PHE A 304 -12.69 3.94 3.91
C PHE A 304 -11.24 4.35 3.79
N SER A 305 -10.39 3.33 3.68
CA SER A 305 -8.96 3.50 3.47
C SER A 305 -8.65 3.23 2.01
N ASN A 306 -7.94 4.14 1.34
CA ASN A 306 -7.76 4.02 -0.10
C ASN A 306 -6.85 2.85 -0.49
N SER A 307 -7.22 2.17 -1.57
CA SER A 307 -6.54 0.97 -2.08
C SER A 307 -5.76 1.21 -3.37
N ARG A 308 -5.82 2.45 -3.91
CA ARG A 308 -5.31 2.83 -5.25
C ARG A 308 -6.07 2.15 -6.40
N ARG A 309 -7.22 1.55 -6.13
CA ARG A 309 -8.02 0.82 -7.12
C ARG A 309 -9.32 1.53 -7.45
N LEU A 310 -9.90 1.16 -8.59
CA LEU A 310 -11.20 1.65 -9.04
C LEU A 310 -12.36 1.24 -8.11
N SER A 311 -12.15 0.26 -7.22
CA SER A 311 -13.12 -0.06 -6.16
C SER A 311 -13.36 1.09 -5.20
N ASP A 312 -12.37 1.97 -5.00
CA ASP A 312 -12.53 3.17 -4.15
C ASP A 312 -13.56 4.12 -4.78
N GLU A 313 -13.51 4.28 -6.10
CA GLU A 313 -14.44 5.12 -6.87
C GLU A 313 -15.85 4.53 -6.88
N LEU A 314 -15.94 3.20 -7.07
CA LEU A 314 -17.19 2.47 -6.96
C LEU A 314 -17.86 2.67 -5.58
N LEU A 315 -17.06 2.61 -4.51
CA LEU A 315 -17.54 2.83 -3.14
C LEU A 315 -18.05 4.25 -2.94
N VAL A 316 -17.29 5.27 -3.37
CA VAL A 316 -17.67 6.68 -3.22
C VAL A 316 -18.99 6.95 -3.95
N LEU A 317 -19.13 6.51 -5.19
CA LEU A 317 -20.35 6.67 -5.97
C LEU A 317 -21.55 5.97 -5.30
N ALA A 318 -21.37 4.73 -4.83
CA ALA A 318 -22.43 4.02 -4.14
C ALA A 318 -22.84 4.69 -2.83
N ALA A 319 -21.88 5.22 -2.07
CA ALA A 319 -22.12 5.99 -0.85
C ALA A 319 -22.87 7.31 -1.09
N ARG A 320 -22.66 7.98 -2.24
CA ARG A 320 -23.45 9.18 -2.60
C ARG A 320 -24.92 8.85 -2.86
N LEU A 321 -25.17 7.65 -3.36
CA LEU A 321 -26.52 7.17 -3.64
C LEU A 321 -27.24 6.66 -2.39
N THR A 322 -26.57 6.41 -1.26
CA THR A 322 -27.22 5.82 -0.05
C THR A 322 -27.89 6.86 0.85
N GLY A 323 -27.58 8.14 0.69
CA GLY A 323 -28.03 9.22 1.58
C GLY A 323 -27.05 9.58 2.70
N THR A 324 -25.88 8.92 2.74
CA THR A 324 -24.85 9.08 3.80
C THR A 324 -24.45 10.55 4.00
N HIS A 325 -24.35 10.99 5.27
CA HIS A 325 -24.03 12.38 5.63
C HIS A 325 -22.64 12.83 5.17
N ALA A 326 -21.66 11.93 5.26
CA ALA A 326 -20.30 12.20 4.83
C ALA A 326 -19.58 10.93 4.36
N VAL A 327 -18.82 11.09 3.27
CA VAL A 327 -17.84 10.11 2.83
C VAL A 327 -16.46 10.60 3.25
N ILE A 328 -15.79 9.82 4.08
CA ILE A 328 -14.47 10.13 4.65
C ILE A 328 -13.46 9.15 4.08
N MET A 329 -12.38 9.67 3.52
CA MET A 329 -11.24 8.88 3.08
C MET A 329 -10.12 9.01 4.10
N GLU A 330 -9.68 7.88 4.63
CA GLU A 330 -8.38 7.74 5.26
C GLU A 330 -7.33 7.46 4.17
N LEU A 331 -6.25 8.23 4.20
CA LEU A 331 -5.17 8.14 3.23
C LEU A 331 -4.12 7.15 3.69
N ALA A 332 -4.32 5.90 3.29
CA ALA A 332 -3.41 4.78 3.52
C ALA A 332 -2.22 4.81 2.56
N ASN A 333 -2.50 5.12 1.29
CA ASN A 333 -1.57 4.97 0.18
C ASN A 333 -1.51 6.26 -0.65
N LEU A 334 -0.31 6.62 -1.10
CA LEU A 334 -0.14 7.63 -2.13
C LEU A 334 -0.69 7.12 -3.47
N HIS A 335 -0.85 8.01 -4.44
CA HIS A 335 -1.41 7.72 -5.77
C HIS A 335 -2.84 7.15 -5.72
N PRO A 336 -3.77 7.81 -4.99
CA PRO A 336 -5.18 7.45 -5.06
C PRO A 336 -5.72 7.66 -6.48
N THR A 337 -6.77 6.91 -6.81
CA THR A 337 -7.61 7.22 -7.98
C THR A 337 -8.29 8.57 -7.80
N ARG A 338 -8.94 9.07 -8.86
CA ARG A 338 -9.68 10.32 -8.81
C ARG A 338 -10.94 10.16 -7.95
N LEU A 339 -11.05 10.91 -6.87
CA LEU A 339 -12.14 10.75 -5.89
C LEU A 339 -12.62 12.12 -5.36
N ASP A 340 -13.94 12.24 -5.12
CA ASP A 340 -14.50 13.38 -4.39
C ASP A 340 -15.12 12.93 -3.05
N VAL A 341 -14.52 13.38 -1.95
CA VAL A 341 -14.91 13.02 -0.59
C VAL A 341 -15.29 14.26 0.21
N ASP A 342 -16.03 14.08 1.30
CA ASP A 342 -16.34 15.20 2.19
C ASP A 342 -15.15 15.54 3.08
N MET A 343 -14.40 14.52 3.51
CA MET A 343 -13.23 14.68 4.35
C MET A 343 -12.11 13.75 3.93
N LEU A 344 -10.90 14.29 3.85
CA LEU A 344 -9.66 13.54 3.68
C LEU A 344 -8.86 13.60 4.99
N LEU A 345 -8.64 12.43 5.58
CA LEU A 345 -7.79 12.22 6.74
C LEU A 345 -6.44 11.69 6.27
N ALA A 346 -5.38 12.47 6.46
CA ALA A 346 -4.03 12.08 6.08
C ALA A 346 -3.15 11.90 7.32
N PRO A 347 -2.24 10.91 7.34
CA PRO A 347 -1.42 10.65 8.51
C PRO A 347 -0.27 11.67 8.68
N SER A 348 0.07 12.42 7.64
CA SER A 348 1.13 13.45 7.68
C SER A 348 0.86 14.60 6.70
N HIS A 349 1.51 15.74 6.93
CA HIS A 349 1.51 16.87 5.99
C HIS A 349 2.10 16.49 4.63
N PHE A 350 3.18 15.70 4.63
CA PHE A 350 3.76 15.13 3.40
C PHE A 350 2.70 14.37 2.59
N SER A 351 2.03 13.39 3.20
CA SER A 351 1.03 12.59 2.48
C SER A 351 -0.17 13.41 2.00
N LEU A 352 -0.60 14.40 2.79
CA LEU A 352 -1.73 15.26 2.42
C LEU A 352 -1.42 16.18 1.23
N GLU A 353 -0.20 16.72 1.17
CA GLU A 353 0.24 17.69 0.15
C GLU A 353 0.95 17.02 -1.03
N HIS A 354 1.18 15.70 -0.96
CA HIS A 354 1.78 14.94 -2.05
C HIS A 354 1.01 15.17 -3.34
N TYR A 355 1.74 15.41 -4.44
CA TYR A 355 1.13 15.84 -5.72
C TYR A 355 0.02 14.88 -6.20
N SER A 356 0.21 13.57 -6.03
CA SER A 356 -0.76 12.58 -6.48
C SER A 356 -2.07 12.64 -5.68
N VAL A 357 -2.01 13.07 -4.42
CA VAL A 357 -3.17 13.27 -3.54
C VAL A 357 -3.82 14.63 -3.81
N ALA A 358 -3.01 15.69 -3.92
CA ALA A 358 -3.48 17.05 -4.21
C ALA A 358 -4.21 17.12 -5.57
N ARG A 359 -3.75 16.36 -6.57
CA ARG A 359 -4.35 16.31 -7.91
C ARG A 359 -5.60 15.43 -7.98
N ASN A 360 -5.57 14.25 -7.36
CA ASN A 360 -6.62 13.24 -7.57
C ASN A 360 -7.74 13.29 -6.54
N VAL A 361 -7.51 13.84 -5.34
CA VAL A 361 -8.51 13.84 -4.27
C VAL A 361 -9.07 15.23 -4.03
N ARG A 362 -10.34 15.42 -4.38
CA ARG A 362 -11.10 16.61 -4.03
C ARG A 362 -11.82 16.38 -2.71
N ALA A 363 -11.47 17.17 -1.69
CA ALA A 363 -12.09 17.06 -0.37
C ALA A 363 -12.59 18.42 0.11
N ARG A 364 -13.78 18.48 0.74
CA ARG A 364 -14.27 19.71 1.38
C ARG A 364 -13.42 20.09 2.60
N SER A 365 -13.01 19.07 3.36
CA SER A 365 -12.11 19.22 4.51
C SER A 365 -10.89 18.32 4.36
N ARG A 366 -9.71 18.86 4.67
CA ARG A 366 -8.42 18.16 4.62
C ARG A 366 -7.78 18.26 5.99
N ILE A 367 -7.56 17.13 6.66
CA ILE A 367 -7.08 17.08 8.05
C ILE A 367 -5.89 16.14 8.13
N VAL A 368 -4.80 16.64 8.71
CA VAL A 368 -3.71 15.78 9.16
C VAL A 368 -4.05 15.23 10.54
N LEU A 369 -4.18 13.91 10.63
CA LEU A 369 -4.39 13.15 11.85
C LEU A 369 -3.34 12.02 11.92
N SER A 370 -2.18 12.35 12.48
CA SER A 370 -1.10 11.38 12.67
C SER A 370 -1.48 10.36 13.73
N THR A 371 -1.25 9.08 13.43
CA THR A 371 -1.42 8.03 14.41
C THR A 371 -0.29 8.10 15.44
N GLY A 372 -0.64 7.88 16.69
CA GLY A 372 0.31 7.89 17.80
C GLY A 372 0.91 6.51 18.04
N VAL A 373 1.85 6.47 18.98
CA VAL A 373 2.36 5.24 19.60
C VAL A 373 2.01 5.28 21.08
N ASP A 374 1.62 4.13 21.63
CA ASP A 374 1.40 3.97 23.06
C ASP A 374 2.76 3.99 23.78
N THR A 375 3.09 5.13 24.40
CA THR A 375 4.38 5.32 25.07
C THR A 375 4.51 4.56 26.38
N GLU A 376 3.40 4.07 26.96
CA GLU A 376 3.46 3.19 28.15
C GLU A 376 3.83 1.78 27.71
N GLN A 377 3.22 1.31 26.62
CA GLN A 377 3.50 0.01 26.04
C GLN A 377 4.90 -0.06 25.41
N PHE A 378 5.26 0.95 24.62
CA PHE A 378 6.55 1.06 23.95
C PHE A 378 7.59 1.80 24.81
N ALA A 379 7.46 1.73 26.14
CA ALA A 379 8.39 2.36 27.05
C ALA A 379 9.79 1.70 26.98
N PRO A 380 10.86 2.51 27.11
CA PRO A 380 12.20 1.98 27.13
C PRO A 380 12.47 1.11 28.34
N SER A 381 13.28 0.06 28.15
CA SER A 381 13.72 -0.78 29.27
C SER A 381 14.72 -0.02 30.14
N ALA A 382 14.58 -0.17 31.46
CA ALA A 382 15.61 0.25 32.41
C ALA A 382 16.85 -0.67 32.38
N VAL A 383 16.75 -1.84 31.74
CA VAL A 383 17.82 -2.83 31.67
C VAL A 383 18.74 -2.49 30.49
N PRO A 384 20.05 -2.27 30.71
CA PRO A 384 21.00 -2.08 29.63
C PRO A 384 21.01 -3.30 28.70
N LEU A 385 21.25 -3.05 27.41
CA LEU A 385 21.51 -4.10 26.45
C LEU A 385 22.59 -5.06 26.98
N PRO A 386 22.39 -6.39 26.87
CA PRO A 386 23.45 -7.34 27.19
C PRO A 386 24.71 -6.96 26.42
N LYS A 387 25.86 -6.96 27.09
CA LYS A 387 27.16 -6.76 26.43
C LYS A 387 27.45 -7.96 25.53
N ASN A 388 26.82 -8.00 24.36
CA ASN A 388 27.14 -8.92 23.30
C ASN A 388 28.23 -8.29 22.42
N ASN A 389 29.08 -9.10 21.80
CA ASN A 389 30.11 -8.60 20.89
C ASN A 389 29.52 -8.06 19.57
N SER A 390 28.24 -8.29 19.30
CA SER A 390 27.57 -7.90 18.05
C SER A 390 26.83 -6.57 18.18
N PHE A 391 27.02 -5.69 17.19
CA PHE A 391 26.25 -4.46 17.02
C PHE A 391 25.05 -4.73 16.12
N ILE A 392 23.84 -4.66 16.66
CA ILE A 392 22.61 -5.06 15.96
C ILE A 392 21.98 -3.86 15.27
N ILE A 393 21.92 -3.88 13.94
CA ILE A 393 21.06 -3.03 13.13
C ILE A 393 19.75 -3.79 12.94
N GLY A 394 18.61 -3.16 13.18
CA GLY A 394 17.30 -3.80 13.07
C GLY A 394 16.40 -3.11 12.07
N TYR A 395 15.63 -3.91 11.34
CA TYR A 395 14.47 -3.48 10.57
C TYR A 395 13.25 -4.24 11.08
N VAL A 396 12.12 -3.54 11.21
CA VAL A 396 10.82 -4.11 11.56
C VAL A 396 9.80 -3.55 10.59
N GLY A 397 9.10 -4.43 9.89
CA GLY A 397 8.03 -4.01 8.98
C GLY A 397 7.74 -5.04 7.89
N ARG A 398 6.81 -4.69 7.00
CA ARG A 398 6.50 -5.50 5.83
C ARG A 398 7.72 -5.59 4.90
N LEU A 399 7.96 -6.76 4.30
CA LEU A 399 9.01 -6.94 3.29
C LEU A 399 8.41 -6.77 1.89
N ALA A 400 8.28 -5.51 1.48
CA ALA A 400 7.62 -5.10 0.24
C ALA A 400 8.43 -4.01 -0.48
N SER A 401 8.10 -3.77 -1.75
CA SER A 401 8.93 -2.99 -2.68
C SER A 401 9.16 -1.57 -2.19
N GLU A 402 8.10 -0.92 -1.71
CA GLU A 402 8.13 0.45 -1.19
C GLU A 402 9.02 0.62 0.05
N LYS A 403 9.48 -0.49 0.65
CA LYS A 403 10.33 -0.48 1.84
C LYS A 403 11.82 -0.49 1.54
N SER A 404 12.22 -0.56 0.27
CA SER A 404 13.61 -0.37 -0.19
C SER A 404 14.66 -1.27 0.52
N LEU A 405 14.30 -2.51 0.85
CA LEU A 405 15.17 -3.39 1.65
C LEU A 405 16.42 -3.87 0.92
N GLY A 406 16.44 -3.89 -0.41
CA GLY A 406 17.65 -4.19 -1.17
C GLY A 406 18.74 -3.13 -0.97
N ILE A 407 18.38 -1.86 -0.74
CA ILE A 407 19.33 -0.80 -0.33
C ILE A 407 19.98 -1.16 1.01
N LEU A 408 19.21 -1.63 1.97
CA LEU A 408 19.72 -2.02 3.29
C LEU A 408 20.64 -3.25 3.20
N LEU A 409 20.31 -4.23 2.36
CA LEU A 409 21.22 -5.36 2.09
C LEU A 409 22.52 -4.90 1.41
N ALA A 410 22.43 -3.95 0.46
CA ALA A 410 23.61 -3.41 -0.22
C ALA A 410 24.51 -2.64 0.76
N ALA A 411 23.93 -1.87 1.68
CA ALA A 411 24.66 -1.23 2.77
C ALA A 411 25.37 -2.27 3.66
N MET A 412 24.71 -3.38 3.98
CA MET A 412 25.33 -4.47 4.75
C MET A 412 26.47 -5.16 3.99
N LYS A 413 26.37 -5.32 2.67
CA LYS A 413 27.45 -5.86 1.82
C LYS A 413 28.72 -5.01 1.91
N ILE A 414 28.57 -3.69 1.95
CA ILE A 414 29.69 -2.75 2.12
C ILE A 414 30.21 -2.79 3.56
N LEU A 415 29.31 -2.86 4.55
CA LEU A 415 29.66 -2.80 5.96
C LEU A 415 30.31 -4.09 6.48
N ALA A 416 29.92 -5.26 5.99
CA ALA A 416 30.38 -6.58 6.45
C ALA A 416 31.92 -6.71 6.56
N PRO A 417 32.73 -6.33 5.55
CA PRO A 417 34.20 -6.38 5.67
C PRO A 417 34.80 -5.31 6.60
N ILE A 418 34.09 -4.22 6.87
CA ILE A 418 34.57 -3.08 7.67
C ILE A 418 34.22 -3.26 9.16
N CYS A 419 33.03 -3.79 9.43
CA CYS A 419 32.49 -4.03 10.77
C CYS A 419 31.88 -5.45 10.83
N PRO A 420 32.69 -6.51 10.96
CA PRO A 420 32.18 -7.89 11.00
C PRO A 420 31.22 -8.17 12.18
N GLN A 421 31.32 -7.38 13.24
CA GLN A 421 30.42 -7.41 14.39
C GLN A 421 29.05 -6.76 14.14
N CYS A 422 28.93 -5.94 13.09
CA CYS A 422 27.67 -5.32 12.71
C CYS A 422 26.78 -6.39 12.06
N LYS A 423 25.64 -6.69 12.67
CA LYS A 423 24.66 -7.67 12.17
C LYS A 423 23.35 -6.97 11.88
N LEU A 424 22.70 -7.32 10.79
CA LEU A 424 21.35 -6.88 10.44
C LEU A 424 20.34 -7.95 10.84
N ARG A 425 19.30 -7.55 11.56
CA ARG A 425 18.10 -8.36 11.81
C ARG A 425 16.91 -7.76 11.09
N VAL A 426 16.34 -8.50 10.16
CA VAL A 426 15.14 -8.14 9.42
C VAL A 426 13.97 -8.91 10.01
N ILE A 427 13.07 -8.22 10.71
CA ILE A 427 11.89 -8.81 11.35
C ILE A 427 10.65 -8.45 10.55
N GLY A 428 9.98 -9.46 10.00
CA GLY A 428 8.77 -9.26 9.22
C GLY A 428 8.55 -10.30 8.14
N ASP A 429 7.39 -10.19 7.52
CA ASP A 429 7.00 -10.94 6.33
C ASP A 429 6.54 -10.00 5.23
N GLY A 430 6.43 -10.53 4.02
CA GLY A 430 5.94 -9.79 2.88
C GLY A 430 6.26 -10.49 1.57
N PRO A 431 5.72 -9.97 0.46
CA PRO A 431 5.86 -10.58 -0.86
C PRO A 431 7.31 -10.73 -1.31
N GLN A 432 8.23 -9.89 -0.83
CA GLN A 432 9.63 -9.91 -1.26
C GLN A 432 10.56 -10.73 -0.37
N LYS A 433 10.05 -11.39 0.68
CA LYS A 433 10.89 -12.12 1.66
C LYS A 433 11.79 -13.16 0.98
N SER A 434 11.26 -13.91 0.02
CA SER A 434 12.01 -14.91 -0.75
C SER A 434 13.13 -14.28 -1.56
N GLN A 435 12.82 -13.26 -2.34
CA GLN A 435 13.76 -12.57 -3.23
C GLN A 435 14.90 -11.90 -2.44
N LEU A 436 14.56 -11.25 -1.32
CA LEU A 436 15.53 -10.64 -0.42
C LEU A 436 16.47 -11.67 0.24
N LYS A 437 15.96 -12.86 0.59
CA LYS A 437 16.78 -13.98 1.08
C LYS A 437 17.70 -14.53 0.00
N THR A 438 17.22 -14.64 -1.24
CA THR A 438 18.04 -15.05 -2.39
C THR A 438 19.21 -14.09 -2.58
N ILE A 439 18.96 -12.78 -2.65
CA ILE A 439 20.02 -11.76 -2.74
C ILE A 439 21.00 -11.85 -1.57
N ALA A 440 20.48 -11.94 -0.34
CA ALA A 440 21.35 -12.05 0.84
C ALA A 440 22.22 -13.32 0.81
N THR A 441 21.75 -14.40 0.19
CA THR A 441 22.53 -15.63 -0.01
C THR A 441 23.59 -15.41 -1.10
N GLU A 442 23.21 -14.87 -2.25
CA GLU A 442 24.12 -14.57 -3.36
C GLU A 442 25.22 -13.58 -3.00
N TRP A 443 24.97 -12.72 -2.01
CA TRP A 443 25.96 -11.76 -1.49
C TRP A 443 26.72 -12.28 -0.24
N ASP A 444 26.59 -13.57 0.10
CA ASP A 444 27.24 -14.22 1.26
C ASP A 444 26.91 -13.55 2.61
N LEU A 445 25.75 -12.90 2.71
CA LEU A 445 25.30 -12.18 3.91
C LEU A 445 24.41 -13.03 4.81
N LEU A 446 23.63 -13.95 4.24
CA LEU A 446 22.63 -14.70 5.00
C LEU A 446 23.28 -15.64 6.03
N GLY A 447 22.84 -15.55 7.29
CA GLY A 447 23.34 -16.38 8.38
C GLY A 447 24.70 -15.94 8.96
N THR A 448 25.43 -15.07 8.25
CA THR A 448 26.70 -14.49 8.73
C THR A 448 26.48 -13.07 9.25
N THR A 449 25.88 -12.21 8.43
CA THR A 449 25.73 -10.76 8.65
C THR A 449 24.27 -10.36 8.73
N VAL A 450 23.39 -11.07 8.01
CA VAL A 450 21.96 -10.79 7.92
C VAL A 450 21.17 -11.99 8.43
N GLU A 451 20.23 -11.74 9.32
CA GLU A 451 19.27 -12.70 9.85
C GLU A 451 17.85 -12.23 9.53
N PHE A 452 17.02 -13.13 9.00
CA PHE A 452 15.59 -12.89 8.77
C PHE A 452 14.79 -13.62 9.84
N ILE A 453 13.95 -12.87 10.55
CA ILE A 453 13.04 -13.34 11.59
C ILE A 453 11.62 -13.17 11.08
N ASP A 454 10.74 -14.13 11.37
CA ASP A 454 9.32 -14.06 11.00
C ASP A 454 8.61 -12.88 11.66
N GLY A 455 7.51 -12.43 11.05
CA GLY A 455 6.73 -11.33 11.57
C GLY A 455 6.17 -11.62 12.97
N ILE A 456 6.19 -10.60 13.82
CA ILE A 456 5.60 -10.64 15.16
C ILE A 456 4.23 -9.96 15.08
N TYR A 457 3.17 -10.71 15.29
CA TYR A 457 1.79 -10.25 15.13
C TYR A 457 1.03 -10.32 16.45
N ASN A 458 0.39 -9.21 16.85
CA ASN A 458 -0.44 -9.12 18.06
C ASN A 458 0.29 -9.50 19.36
N ASP A 459 1.62 -9.40 19.39
CA ASP A 459 2.47 -9.61 20.56
C ASP A 459 3.43 -8.43 20.72
N ASP A 460 2.92 -7.37 21.32
CA ASP A 460 3.68 -6.13 21.48
C ASP A 460 4.85 -6.30 22.46
N SER A 461 4.77 -7.27 23.39
CA SER A 461 5.89 -7.56 24.31
C SER A 461 7.05 -8.18 23.55
N ALA A 462 6.81 -9.20 22.73
CA ALA A 462 7.84 -9.81 21.91
C ALA A 462 8.42 -8.82 20.90
N LEU A 463 7.57 -7.96 20.31
CA LEU A 463 8.00 -6.89 19.42
C LEU A 463 8.92 -5.90 20.14
N MET A 464 8.54 -5.50 21.35
CA MET A 464 9.34 -4.60 22.19
C MET A 464 10.69 -5.19 22.58
N ASP A 465 10.73 -6.47 22.90
CA ASP A 465 12.00 -7.14 23.20
C ASP A 465 12.94 -7.10 21.98
N LYS A 466 12.41 -7.22 20.75
CA LYS A 466 13.21 -7.04 19.54
C LYS A 466 13.69 -5.62 19.33
N PHE A 467 12.86 -4.61 19.53
CA PHE A 467 13.33 -3.22 19.46
C PHE A 467 14.43 -2.93 20.49
N ARG A 468 14.31 -3.50 21.69
CA ARG A 468 15.30 -3.36 22.76
C ARG A 468 16.62 -4.04 22.45
N GLU A 469 16.61 -5.16 21.70
CA GLU A 469 17.82 -5.88 21.25
C GLU A 469 18.63 -5.11 20.19
N MET A 470 18.02 -4.16 19.49
CA MET A 470 18.68 -3.39 18.44
C MET A 470 19.63 -2.36 19.04
N HIS A 471 20.64 -1.93 18.28
CA HIS A 471 21.50 -0.77 18.54
C HIS A 471 21.19 0.40 17.60
N VAL A 472 20.69 0.11 16.40
CA VAL A 472 20.16 1.08 15.44
C VAL A 472 18.90 0.49 14.81
N PHE A 473 17.85 1.30 14.67
CA PHE A 473 16.73 0.97 13.79
C PHE A 473 17.00 1.59 12.41
N ALA A 474 17.00 0.77 11.36
CA ALA A 474 17.22 1.21 9.99
C ALA A 474 15.92 1.10 9.21
N SER A 475 15.49 2.22 8.64
CA SER A 475 14.36 2.31 7.72
C SER A 475 14.86 2.90 6.41
N PRO A 476 15.14 2.08 5.38
CA PRO A 476 15.74 2.56 4.14
C PRO A 476 14.70 3.14 3.17
N MET A 477 13.42 3.10 3.53
CA MET A 477 12.33 3.55 2.66
C MET A 477 12.40 5.05 2.42
N LEU A 478 12.23 5.44 1.16
CA LEU A 478 12.27 6.84 0.73
C LEU A 478 10.92 7.53 0.91
N THR A 479 9.84 6.75 0.86
CA THR A 479 8.48 7.25 0.92
C THR A 479 7.70 6.46 1.96
N GLU A 480 7.18 7.16 2.96
CA GLU A 480 6.38 6.58 4.03
C GLU A 480 5.30 7.59 4.41
N THR A 481 4.07 7.13 4.58
CA THR A 481 2.96 8.03 4.92
C THR A 481 3.05 8.52 6.36
N LEU A 482 3.62 7.69 7.25
CA LEU A 482 3.94 8.07 8.64
C LEU A 482 5.11 7.29 9.26
N GLY A 483 5.11 5.96 9.14
CA GLY A 483 6.18 5.10 9.66
C GLY A 483 6.00 4.74 11.14
N LEU A 484 4.94 4.00 11.46
CA LEU A 484 4.65 3.55 12.84
C LEU A 484 5.83 2.82 13.49
N ALA A 485 6.49 1.91 12.75
CA ALA A 485 7.66 1.18 13.27
C ALA A 485 8.82 2.11 13.66
N VAL A 486 8.97 3.26 13.00
CA VAL A 486 9.95 4.29 13.38
C VAL A 486 9.55 4.94 14.70
N LEU A 487 8.27 5.29 14.87
CA LEU A 487 7.75 5.88 16.12
C LEU A 487 7.85 4.89 17.30
N GLU A 488 7.56 3.62 17.07
CA GLU A 488 7.73 2.52 18.03
C GLU A 488 9.19 2.35 18.43
N ALA A 489 10.10 2.30 17.45
CA ALA A 489 11.54 2.21 17.70
C ALA A 489 12.10 3.42 18.48
N MET A 490 11.61 4.63 18.17
CA MET A 490 11.99 5.85 18.86
C MET A 490 11.47 5.89 20.31
N SER A 491 10.25 5.39 20.54
CA SER A 491 9.65 5.36 21.87
C SER A 491 10.31 4.31 22.77
N GLY A 492 10.67 3.17 22.20
CA GLY A 492 11.35 2.07 22.90
C GLY A 492 12.75 2.38 23.42
N ARG A 493 13.29 3.60 23.20
CA ARG A 493 14.60 4.04 23.69
C ARG A 493 14.55 5.31 24.52
N GLY A 494 14.90 5.16 25.79
CA GLY A 494 15.20 6.26 26.68
C GLY A 494 16.62 6.72 26.37
N ASN A 495 16.77 8.00 26.05
CA ASN A 495 18.00 8.68 25.64
C ASN A 495 18.33 8.61 24.14
N PHE A 496 17.58 9.36 23.33
CA PHE A 496 18.21 10.14 22.28
C PHE A 496 19.12 11.19 22.94
N SER A 497 20.34 10.80 23.32
CA SER A 497 21.40 11.79 23.45
C SER A 497 21.59 12.36 22.05
N ARG A 498 21.25 13.64 21.88
CA ARG A 498 21.59 14.46 20.70
C ARG A 498 23.01 14.10 20.25
N MET A 499 23.13 13.31 19.19
CA MET A 499 24.33 13.34 18.36
C MET A 499 24.08 14.41 17.31
N VAL A 500 24.99 15.38 17.34
CA VAL A 500 25.02 16.66 16.63
C VAL A 500 25.13 16.45 15.12
#